data_AF-A0A0V0HNX2-F1
#
_entry.id   AF-A0A0V0HNX2-F1
#
_cell.length_a   1.000
_cell.length_b   1.000
_cell.length_c   1.000
_cell.angle_alpha   90.00
_cell.angle_beta   90.00
_cell.angle_gamma   90.00
#
_symmetry.space_group_name_H-M   'P 1'
#
loop_
_entity.id
_entity.type
_entity.pdbx_description
1 polymer ?
#
loop_
_entity_poly.entity_id
_entity_poly.type
_entity_poly.pdbx_seq_one_letter_code
_entity_poly.pdbx_strand_id
1 'polypeptide(L)'
;MVKDLEDGVVQLLTASDECMHLSEAIQSIGDELEPGPEPTNFKKKFDEEIAKSKARSSSHTQNQSLLRKFREAVWHVHHEGQPMPGDEQEDIVMTSTQCHLLNVTCPLSGKPITELVEPVRSMDCKHIYDKKAIMQYMKSKSTRGQCPVAGCPKILKAQRVLCDPFLLIEIDEVRSMSKQNARPDAIEDFTALDEDEDD
;
A
#
# COMPACT_ATOMS: atom_id res chain seq x y z
N MET A 1 -16.05 15.33 17.11
CA MET A 1 -14.62 15.34 16.74
C MET A 1 -14.25 14.14 15.88
N VAL A 2 -14.30 12.89 16.37
CA VAL A 2 -13.99 11.70 15.55
C VAL A 2 -14.95 11.56 14.35
N LYS A 3 -16.25 11.74 14.59
CA LYS A 3 -17.27 11.67 13.54
C LYS A 3 -17.08 12.74 12.46
N ASP A 4 -16.74 13.97 12.85
CA ASP A 4 -16.46 15.05 11.90
C ASP A 4 -15.23 14.76 11.04
N LEU A 5 -14.25 14.04 11.62
CA LEU A 5 -13.04 13.60 10.93
C LEU A 5 -13.36 12.49 9.92
N GLU A 6 -14.21 11.54 10.31
CA GLU A 6 -14.71 10.48 9.43
C GLU A 6 -15.51 11.06 8.26
N ASP A 7 -16.43 11.99 8.52
CA ASP A 7 -17.19 12.71 7.50
C ASP A 7 -16.24 13.45 6.53
N GLY A 8 -15.16 14.05 7.06
CA GLY A 8 -14.10 14.66 6.26
C GLY A 8 -13.35 13.66 5.37
N VAL A 9 -13.04 12.47 5.88
CA VAL A 9 -12.39 11.39 5.10
C VAL A 9 -13.32 10.90 3.98
N VAL A 10 -14.61 10.72 4.25
CA VAL A 10 -15.60 10.32 3.23
C VAL A 10 -15.70 11.37 2.12
N GLN A 11 -15.74 12.65 2.48
CA GLN A 11 -15.74 13.76 1.51
C GLN A 11 -14.45 13.77 0.67
N LEU A 12 -13.29 13.57 1.31
CA LEU A 12 -12.00 13.53 0.62
C LEU A 12 -11.93 12.38 -0.39
N LEU A 13 -12.36 11.17 0.00
CA LEU A 13 -12.38 10.00 -0.88
C LEU A 13 -13.31 10.21 -2.07
N THR A 14 -14.48 10.82 -1.83
CA THR A 14 -15.43 11.17 -2.89
C THR A 14 -14.82 12.17 -3.87
N ALA A 15 -14.24 13.26 -3.36
CA ALA A 15 -13.60 14.28 -4.20
C ALA A 15 -12.40 13.73 -4.98
N SER A 16 -11.60 12.84 -4.36
CA SER A 16 -10.47 12.18 -5.03
C SER A 16 -10.94 11.31 -6.20
N ASP A 17 -12.04 10.57 -6.02
CA ASP A 17 -12.63 9.76 -7.08
C ASP A 17 -13.13 10.66 -8.23
N GLU A 18 -13.82 11.76 -7.91
CA GLU A 18 -14.27 12.73 -8.90
C GLU A 18 -13.10 13.33 -9.71
N CYS A 19 -12.01 13.72 -9.05
CA CYS A 19 -10.81 14.22 -9.73
C CYS A 19 -10.19 13.17 -10.67
N MET A 20 -10.19 11.89 -10.28
CA MET A 20 -9.68 10.81 -11.11
C MET A 20 -10.52 10.66 -12.39
N HIS A 21 -11.85 10.61 -12.27
CA HIS A 21 -12.77 10.54 -13.41
C HIS A 21 -12.62 11.74 -14.35
N LEU A 22 -12.48 12.95 -13.80
CA LEU A 22 -12.24 14.15 -14.59
C LEU A 22 -10.92 14.06 -15.36
N SER A 23 -9.84 13.64 -14.69
CA SER A 23 -8.54 13.49 -15.34
C SER A 23 -8.56 12.46 -16.47
N GLU A 24 -9.20 11.30 -16.24
CA GLU A 24 -9.33 10.25 -17.26
C GLU A 24 -10.16 10.73 -18.45
N ALA A 25 -11.28 11.43 -18.21
CA ALA A 25 -12.12 11.98 -19.27
C ALA A 25 -11.37 13.02 -20.12
N ILE A 26 -10.57 13.90 -19.50
CA ILE A 26 -9.74 14.88 -20.22
C ILE A 26 -8.71 14.17 -21.11
N GLN A 27 -8.03 13.16 -20.58
CA GLN A 27 -7.02 12.41 -21.33
C GLN A 27 -7.64 11.66 -22.51
N SER A 28 -8.74 10.93 -22.26
CA SER A 28 -9.49 10.18 -23.27
C SER A 28 -9.94 11.09 -24.44
N ILE A 29 -10.52 12.24 -24.13
CA ILE A 29 -10.94 13.20 -25.16
C ILE A 29 -9.75 13.79 -25.92
N GLY A 30 -8.64 14.07 -25.22
CA GLY A 30 -7.41 14.57 -25.84
C GLY A 30 -6.83 13.58 -26.86
N ASP A 31 -6.84 12.29 -26.53
CA ASP A 31 -6.33 11.22 -27.38
C ASP A 31 -7.24 10.97 -28.60
N GLU A 32 -8.56 11.17 -28.47
CA GLU A 32 -9.55 11.00 -29.54
C GLU A 32 -9.77 12.26 -30.42
N LEU A 33 -9.14 13.39 -30.09
CA LEU A 33 -9.36 14.66 -30.78
C LEU A 33 -8.63 14.71 -32.13
N GLU A 34 -9.33 14.31 -33.19
CA GLU A 34 -8.91 14.55 -34.57
C GLU A 34 -9.45 15.92 -35.08
N PRO A 35 -8.64 16.74 -35.77
CA PRO A 35 -9.11 18.00 -36.35
C PRO A 35 -10.08 17.73 -37.51
N GLY A 36 -11.38 17.77 -37.20
CA GLY A 36 -12.48 17.61 -38.16
C GLY A 36 -13.05 18.95 -38.66
N PRO A 37 -13.77 18.94 -39.80
CA PRO A 37 -14.41 20.14 -40.36
C PRO A 37 -15.65 20.60 -39.56
N GLU A 38 -16.23 19.74 -38.72
CA GLU A 38 -17.41 20.08 -37.91
C GLU A 38 -17.04 20.52 -36.48
N PRO A 39 -17.75 21.53 -35.93
CA PRO A 39 -17.53 21.98 -34.56
C PRO A 39 -17.92 20.90 -33.56
N THR A 40 -16.97 20.49 -32.71
CA THR A 40 -17.20 19.48 -31.67
C THR A 40 -17.84 20.10 -30.44
N ASN A 41 -18.91 19.49 -29.92
CA ASN A 41 -19.49 19.86 -28.63
C ASN A 41 -18.73 19.18 -27.49
N PHE A 42 -17.67 19.85 -27.02
CA PHE A 42 -16.80 19.34 -25.94
C PHE A 42 -17.54 19.09 -24.63
N LYS A 43 -18.52 19.94 -24.28
CA LYS A 43 -19.29 19.77 -23.04
C LYS A 43 -20.03 18.43 -23.04
N LYS A 44 -20.73 18.11 -24.14
CA LYS A 44 -21.46 16.86 -24.28
C LYS A 44 -20.51 15.65 -24.24
N LYS A 45 -19.40 15.69 -24.98
CA LYS A 45 -18.39 14.61 -24.96
C LYS A 45 -17.79 14.40 -23.57
N PHE A 46 -17.54 15.49 -22.84
CA PHE A 46 -17.01 15.43 -21.49
C PHE A 46 -17.97 14.80 -20.50
N ASP A 47 -19.24 15.22 -20.52
CA ASP A 47 -20.29 14.65 -19.67
C ASP A 47 -20.50 13.15 -19.95
N GLU A 48 -20.45 12.74 -21.23
CA GLU A 48 -20.57 11.34 -21.66
C GLU A 48 -19.38 10.48 -21.19
N GLU A 49 -18.14 10.97 -21.34
CA GLU A 49 -16.95 10.21 -20.96
C GLU A 49 -16.83 10.07 -19.43
N ILE A 50 -17.20 11.10 -18.66
CA ILE A 50 -17.30 11.02 -17.19
C ILE A 50 -18.35 10.00 -16.76
N ALA A 51 -19.53 9.98 -17.39
CA ALA A 51 -20.57 9.02 -17.06
C ALA A 51 -20.09 7.57 -17.33
N LYS A 52 -19.35 7.38 -18.42
CA LYS A 52 -18.75 6.10 -18.80
C LYS A 52 -17.60 5.69 -17.86
N SER A 53 -16.75 6.62 -17.41
CA SER A 53 -15.68 6.32 -16.46
C SER A 53 -16.24 5.91 -15.10
N LYS A 54 -17.25 6.65 -14.60
CA LYS A 54 -17.96 6.33 -13.35
C LYS A 54 -18.61 4.95 -13.40
N ALA A 55 -19.24 4.59 -14.52
CA ALA A 55 -19.87 3.27 -14.70
C ALA A 55 -18.86 2.10 -14.73
N ARG A 56 -17.60 2.36 -15.08
CA ARG A 56 -16.52 1.35 -15.12
C ARG A 56 -15.72 1.27 -13.82
N SER A 57 -15.95 2.19 -12.88
CA SER A 57 -15.09 2.36 -11.72
C SER A 57 -15.30 1.29 -10.65
N SER A 58 -14.19 0.68 -10.22
CA SER A 58 -14.12 -0.16 -9.01
C SER A 58 -13.65 0.63 -7.78
N SER A 59 -13.54 1.96 -7.88
CA SER A 59 -13.06 2.84 -6.80
C SER A 59 -13.89 2.75 -5.53
N HIS A 60 -15.17 2.36 -5.64
CA HIS A 60 -16.03 2.09 -4.49
C HIS A 60 -15.38 1.10 -3.52
N THR A 61 -14.86 -0.03 -4.01
CA THR A 61 -14.21 -1.07 -3.19
C THR A 61 -12.91 -0.58 -2.54
N GLN A 62 -12.11 0.21 -3.25
CA GLN A 62 -10.85 0.75 -2.72
C GLN A 62 -11.09 1.82 -1.65
N ASN A 63 -12.06 2.71 -1.87
CA ASN A 63 -12.47 3.72 -0.91
C ASN A 63 -13.08 3.10 0.36
N GLN A 64 -13.84 2.01 0.21
CA GLN A 64 -14.32 1.24 1.36
C GLN A 64 -13.17 0.64 2.18
N SER A 65 -12.13 0.10 1.52
CA SER A 65 -10.95 -0.41 2.21
C SER A 65 -10.20 0.69 2.99
N LEU A 66 -10.03 1.87 2.40
CA LEU A 66 -9.38 3.02 3.05
C LEU A 66 -10.19 3.54 4.24
N LEU A 67 -11.51 3.66 4.09
CA LEU A 67 -12.39 4.09 5.17
C LEU A 67 -12.38 3.09 6.34
N ARG A 68 -12.33 1.77 6.04
CA ARG A 68 -12.21 0.73 7.06
C ARG A 68 -10.91 0.87 7.84
N LYS A 69 -9.76 0.97 7.15
CA LYS A 69 -8.45 1.19 7.78
C LYS A 69 -8.43 2.44 8.66
N PHE A 70 -9.08 3.51 8.21
CA PHE A 70 -9.22 4.73 9.03
C PHE A 70 -9.99 4.45 10.32
N ARG A 71 -11.15 3.75 10.25
CA ARG A 71 -11.93 3.37 11.43
C ARG A 71 -11.15 2.47 12.37
N GLU A 72 -10.42 1.48 11.85
CA GLU A 72 -9.56 0.57 12.61
C GLU A 72 -8.47 1.36 13.38
N ALA A 73 -7.79 2.29 12.70
CA ALA A 73 -6.76 3.12 13.32
C ALA A 73 -7.32 4.03 14.42
N VAL A 74 -8.48 4.63 14.19
CA VAL A 74 -9.18 5.46 15.20
C VAL A 74 -9.60 4.62 16.41
N TRP A 75 -10.10 3.39 16.18
CA TRP A 75 -10.48 2.47 17.24
C TRP A 75 -9.28 2.07 18.11
N HIS A 76 -8.16 1.71 17.47
CA HIS A 76 -6.94 1.24 18.13
C HIS A 76 -6.36 2.25 19.13
N VAL A 77 -6.49 3.56 18.87
CA VAL A 77 -6.02 4.62 19.78
C VAL A 77 -6.65 4.55 21.17
N HIS A 78 -7.90 4.08 21.26
CA HIS A 78 -8.65 4.04 22.52
C HIS A 78 -8.91 2.62 23.04
N HIS A 79 -8.67 1.59 22.23
CA HIS A 79 -9.04 0.20 22.51
C HIS A 79 -7.93 -0.78 22.07
N GLU A 80 -6.68 -0.50 22.48
CA GLU A 80 -5.53 -1.35 22.17
C GLU A 80 -5.79 -2.81 22.59
N GLY A 81 -5.61 -3.75 21.67
CA GLY A 81 -5.81 -5.19 21.90
C GLY A 81 -7.27 -5.67 21.85
N GLN A 82 -8.25 -4.79 21.64
CA GLN A 82 -9.66 -5.18 21.46
C GLN A 82 -10.08 -5.06 20.00
N PRO A 83 -10.70 -6.11 19.41
CA PRO A 83 -11.24 -6.03 18.06
C PRO A 83 -12.39 -5.01 17.99
N MET A 84 -12.58 -4.37 16.84
CA MET A 84 -13.66 -3.42 16.63
C MET A 84 -15.02 -4.16 16.69
N PRO A 85 -16.02 -3.67 17.47
CA PRO A 85 -17.33 -4.29 17.55
C PRO A 85 -18.04 -4.32 16.18
N GLY A 86 -18.56 -5.49 15.77
CA GLY A 86 -19.31 -5.66 14.53
C GLY A 86 -18.50 -6.14 13.32
N ASP A 87 -17.21 -6.43 13.48
CA ASP A 87 -16.31 -6.94 12.42
C ASP A 87 -16.17 -8.47 12.45
N GLU A 88 -17.15 -9.18 13.04
CA GLU A 88 -17.10 -10.62 13.37
C GLU A 88 -17.39 -11.56 12.18
N GLN A 89 -17.57 -11.05 10.96
CA GLN A 89 -18.05 -11.84 9.81
C GLN A 89 -17.13 -11.88 8.59
N GLU A 90 -15.95 -11.27 8.63
CA GLU A 90 -14.92 -11.59 7.64
C GLU A 90 -13.86 -12.41 8.35
N ASP A 91 -13.69 -13.66 7.90
CA ASP A 91 -12.65 -14.58 8.35
C ASP A 91 -11.42 -13.80 8.80
N ILE A 92 -10.93 -14.10 10.00
CA ILE A 92 -9.55 -13.79 10.35
C ILE A 92 -8.70 -14.59 9.36
N VAL A 93 -8.53 -14.04 8.17
CA VAL A 93 -7.43 -14.41 7.30
C VAL A 93 -6.24 -13.96 8.13
N MET A 94 -5.63 -14.91 8.83
CA MET A 94 -4.26 -14.83 9.28
C MET A 94 -3.41 -14.59 8.03
N THR A 95 -3.46 -13.39 7.49
CA THR A 95 -2.44 -12.87 6.63
C THR A 95 -1.34 -12.48 7.60
N SER A 96 -0.53 -13.47 7.97
CA SER A 96 0.77 -13.27 8.63
C SER A 96 1.74 -12.42 7.77
N THR A 97 1.22 -11.55 6.89
CA THR A 97 1.94 -10.76 5.90
C THR A 97 1.12 -9.54 5.50
N GLN A 98 0.48 -8.84 6.46
CA GLN A 98 -0.12 -7.52 6.20
C GLN A 98 0.94 -6.40 6.03
N CYS A 99 2.10 -6.76 5.49
CA CYS A 99 3.18 -5.87 5.17
C CYS A 99 3.15 -5.63 3.67
N HIS A 100 2.86 -4.40 3.25
CA HIS A 100 2.82 -3.99 1.84
C HIS A 100 4.22 -3.95 1.19
N LEU A 101 5.27 -4.31 1.94
CA LEU A 101 6.66 -4.34 1.50
C LEU A 101 6.95 -5.68 0.80
N LEU A 102 7.38 -5.60 -0.47
CA LEU A 102 7.60 -6.78 -1.30
C LEU A 102 8.86 -7.58 -0.95
N ASN A 103 9.72 -7.04 -0.09
CA ASN A 103 10.94 -7.71 0.35
C ASN A 103 11.27 -7.32 1.79
N VAL A 104 11.76 -8.29 2.58
CA VAL A 104 12.15 -8.12 3.99
C VAL A 104 13.61 -7.70 4.17
N THR A 105 14.45 -7.98 3.17
CA THR A 105 15.87 -7.63 3.14
C THR A 105 16.21 -6.92 1.84
N CYS A 106 17.21 -6.04 1.88
CA CYS A 106 17.75 -5.43 0.68
C CYS A 106 18.53 -6.48 -0.13
N PRO A 107 18.19 -6.73 -1.41
CA PRO A 107 18.85 -7.75 -2.24
C PRO A 107 20.32 -7.44 -2.58
N LEU A 108 20.79 -6.22 -2.31
CA LEU A 108 22.16 -5.79 -2.59
C LEU A 108 23.04 -5.73 -1.33
N SER A 109 22.53 -5.19 -0.23
CA SER A 109 23.28 -5.06 1.02
C SER A 109 23.05 -6.22 2.00
N GLY A 110 22.03 -7.04 1.78
CA GLY A 110 21.62 -8.11 2.69
C GLY A 110 20.97 -7.65 4.00
N LYS A 111 21.00 -6.34 4.29
CA LYS A 111 20.43 -5.77 5.51
C LYS A 111 18.90 -5.88 5.51
N PRO A 112 18.26 -6.14 6.67
CA PRO A 112 16.82 -6.06 6.77
C PRO A 112 16.34 -4.64 6.48
N ILE A 113 15.19 -4.50 5.83
CA ILE A 113 14.63 -3.19 5.45
C ILE A 113 14.43 -2.27 6.67
N THR A 114 14.17 -2.87 7.83
CA THR A 114 13.99 -2.20 9.12
C THR A 114 15.28 -1.58 9.65
N GLU A 115 16.45 -1.95 9.14
CA GLU A 115 17.76 -1.41 9.54
C GLU A 115 18.39 -0.48 8.47
N LEU A 116 17.67 -0.22 7.39
CA LEU A 116 18.15 0.69 6.35
C LEU A 116 18.12 2.15 6.84
N VAL A 117 19.24 2.84 6.67
CA VAL A 117 19.39 4.27 7.02
C VAL A 117 18.69 5.16 5.99
N GLU A 118 18.90 4.86 4.70
CA GLU A 118 18.28 5.56 3.57
C GLU A 118 17.57 4.52 2.68
N PRO A 119 16.37 4.04 3.07
CA PRO A 119 15.60 3.12 2.25
C PRO A 119 15.07 3.86 1.01
N VAL A 120 15.14 3.20 -0.15
CA VAL A 120 14.57 3.70 -1.40
C VAL A 120 13.79 2.59 -2.09
N ARG A 121 12.71 2.95 -2.76
CA ARG A 121 11.82 2.02 -3.47
C ARG A 121 11.80 2.34 -4.96
N SER A 122 11.79 1.30 -5.79
CA SER A 122 11.52 1.46 -7.22
C SER A 122 10.03 1.70 -7.47
N MET A 123 9.67 2.75 -8.19
CA MET A 123 8.29 3.02 -8.59
C MET A 123 7.76 2.01 -9.63
N ASP A 124 8.65 1.25 -10.29
CA ASP A 124 8.28 0.32 -11.37
C ASP A 124 8.05 -1.12 -10.89
N CYS A 125 8.68 -1.51 -9.78
CA CYS A 125 8.57 -2.86 -9.22
C CYS A 125 8.35 -2.92 -7.70
N LYS A 126 8.29 -1.76 -7.01
CA LYS A 126 8.07 -1.62 -5.56
C LYS A 126 9.07 -2.32 -4.63
N HIS A 127 10.16 -2.89 -5.16
CA HIS A 127 11.25 -3.43 -4.34
C HIS A 127 12.06 -2.32 -3.66
N ILE A 128 12.56 -2.63 -2.47
CA ILE A 128 13.22 -1.71 -1.54
C ILE A 128 14.71 -2.01 -1.45
N TYR A 129 15.52 -0.96 -1.45
CA TYR A 129 16.98 -1.04 -1.45
C TYR A 129 17.61 -0.04 -0.47
N ASP A 130 18.86 -0.32 -0.08
CA ASP A 130 19.76 0.69 0.45
C ASP A 130 20.17 1.64 -0.69
N LYS A 131 19.95 2.94 -0.50
CA LYS A 131 20.25 3.99 -1.50
C LYS A 131 21.69 3.93 -2.01
N LYS A 132 22.68 3.71 -1.15
CA LYS A 132 24.09 3.69 -1.57
C LYS A 132 24.37 2.46 -2.42
N ALA A 133 23.87 1.31 -1.99
CA ALA A 133 24.05 0.05 -2.69
C ALA A 133 23.40 0.07 -4.08
N ILE A 134 22.15 0.54 -4.19
CA ILE A 134 21.45 0.56 -5.48
C ILE A 134 22.06 1.56 -6.46
N MET A 135 22.48 2.73 -5.99
CA MET A 135 23.11 3.72 -6.85
C MET A 135 24.47 3.23 -7.38
N GLN A 136 25.22 2.46 -6.59
CA GLN A 136 26.47 1.84 -7.04
C GLN A 136 26.20 0.71 -8.04
N TYR A 137 25.21 -0.14 -7.76
CA TYR A 137 24.79 -1.22 -8.65
C TYR A 137 24.39 -0.68 -10.04
N MET A 138 23.56 0.37 -10.08
CA MET A 138 23.13 1.00 -11.34
C MET A 138 24.26 1.68 -12.13
N LYS A 139 25.31 2.14 -11.45
CA LYS A 139 26.51 2.71 -12.10
C LYS A 139 27.43 1.64 -12.69
N SER A 140 27.32 0.39 -12.23
CA SER A 140 28.16 -0.70 -12.71
C SER A 140 27.76 -1.12 -14.14
N LYS A 141 28.75 -1.21 -15.04
CA LYS A 141 28.52 -1.58 -16.46
C LYS A 141 28.06 -3.04 -16.67
N SER A 142 28.16 -3.87 -15.63
CA SER A 142 27.85 -5.30 -15.70
C SER A 142 26.35 -5.59 -15.73
N THR A 143 25.54 -4.67 -15.21
CA THR A 143 24.10 -4.86 -15.05
C THR A 143 23.40 -3.85 -15.92
N ARG A 144 22.53 -4.30 -16.83
CA ARG A 144 21.76 -3.43 -17.75
C ARG A 144 20.71 -2.57 -17.03
N GLY A 145 20.95 -2.19 -15.78
CA GLY A 145 20.00 -1.57 -14.88
C GLY A 145 18.88 -2.51 -14.42
N GLN A 146 18.98 -3.83 -14.63
CA GLN A 146 17.92 -4.76 -14.23
C GLN A 146 17.76 -4.82 -12.71
N CYS A 147 16.53 -4.96 -12.23
CA CYS A 147 16.23 -5.17 -10.83
C CYS A 147 17.04 -6.36 -10.28
N PRO A 148 17.74 -6.23 -9.14
CA PRO A 148 18.56 -7.30 -8.57
C PRO A 148 17.73 -8.41 -7.89
N VAL A 149 16.40 -8.24 -7.79
CA VAL A 149 15.52 -9.29 -7.24
C VAL A 149 15.33 -10.38 -8.30
N ALA A 150 15.58 -11.63 -7.91
CA ALA A 150 15.41 -12.79 -8.78
C ALA A 150 13.99 -12.84 -9.38
N GLY A 151 13.89 -13.02 -10.69
CA GLY A 151 12.61 -13.11 -11.40
C GLY A 151 11.93 -11.77 -11.69
N CYS A 152 12.49 -10.62 -11.29
CA CYS A 152 11.93 -9.32 -11.64
C CYS A 152 12.44 -8.84 -13.01
N PRO A 153 11.56 -8.66 -14.03
CA PRO A 153 12.00 -8.27 -15.38
C PRO A 153 12.23 -6.75 -15.53
N LYS A 154 11.97 -5.95 -14.50
CA LYS A 154 11.97 -4.49 -14.59
C LYS A 154 13.38 -3.91 -14.64
N ILE A 155 13.57 -2.90 -15.47
CA ILE A 155 14.80 -2.11 -15.56
C ILE A 155 14.63 -0.86 -14.70
N LEU A 156 15.54 -0.67 -13.76
CA LEU A 156 15.57 0.44 -12.83
C LEU A 156 16.12 1.69 -13.50
N LYS A 157 15.44 2.82 -13.25
CA LYS A 157 15.89 4.17 -13.63
C LYS A 157 16.20 4.95 -12.37
N ALA A 158 17.35 5.64 -12.31
CA ALA A 158 17.82 6.29 -11.09
C ALA A 158 16.80 7.33 -10.57
N GLN A 159 16.09 7.99 -11.48
CA GLN A 159 15.07 8.99 -11.17
C GLN A 159 13.77 8.36 -10.62
N ARG A 160 13.59 7.04 -10.77
CA ARG A 160 12.40 6.29 -10.32
C ARG A 160 12.67 5.43 -9.10
N VAL A 161 13.87 5.52 -8.53
CA VAL A 161 14.25 4.88 -7.27
C VAL A 161 14.33 5.98 -6.22
N LEU A 162 13.28 6.12 -5.42
CA LEU A 162 13.09 7.25 -4.51
C LEU A 162 12.62 6.75 -3.14
N CYS A 163 12.86 7.54 -2.09
CA CYS A 163 12.21 7.33 -0.80
C CYS A 163 10.86 8.06 -0.85
N ASP A 164 9.78 7.32 -1.05
CA ASP A 164 8.43 7.87 -0.98
C ASP A 164 7.96 8.02 0.48
N PRO A 165 7.08 8.99 0.80
CA PRO A 165 6.65 9.21 2.18
C PRO A 165 6.01 7.99 2.85
N PHE A 166 5.34 7.13 2.08
CA PHE A 166 4.69 5.92 2.61
C PHE A 166 5.71 4.84 2.98
N LEU A 167 6.87 4.78 2.31
CA LEU A 167 7.91 3.79 2.60
C LEU A 167 8.39 3.84 4.04
N LEU A 168 8.57 5.04 4.58
CA LEU A 168 9.03 5.20 5.95
C LEU A 168 7.94 4.80 6.96
N ILE A 169 6.68 5.09 6.65
CA ILE A 169 5.53 4.70 7.47
C ILE A 169 5.42 3.18 7.52
N GLU A 170 5.41 2.52 6.35
CA GLU A 170 5.33 1.05 6.25
C GLU A 170 6.52 0.36 6.95
N ILE A 171 7.74 0.90 6.84
CA ILE A 171 8.90 0.36 7.55
C ILE A 171 8.76 0.53 9.07
N ASP A 172 8.21 1.65 9.53
CA ASP A 172 8.01 1.93 10.96
C ASP A 172 6.91 1.05 11.58
N GLU A 173 5.82 0.81 10.84
CA GLU A 173 4.79 -0.16 11.21
C GLU A 173 5.40 -1.55 11.45
N VAL A 174 6.23 -2.02 10.52
CA VAL A 174 6.92 -3.33 10.64
C VAL A 174 7.87 -3.38 11.83
N ARG A 175 8.59 -2.28 12.12
CA ARG A 175 9.44 -2.18 13.32
C ARG A 175 8.62 -2.27 14.60
N SER A 176 7.45 -1.66 14.63
CA SER A 176 6.55 -1.65 15.79
C SER A 176 5.95 -3.04 16.04
N MET A 177 5.49 -3.72 14.99
CA MET A 177 4.98 -5.09 15.06
C MET A 177 6.07 -6.08 15.52
N SER A 178 7.31 -5.92 15.03
CA SER A 178 8.43 -6.79 15.42
C SER A 178 8.75 -6.69 16.91
N LYS A 179 8.61 -5.49 17.51
CA LYS A 179 8.81 -5.28 18.95
C LYS A 179 7.69 -5.91 19.79
N GLN A 180 6.46 -5.92 19.29
CA GLN A 180 5.32 -6.55 19.97
C GLN A 180 5.44 -8.08 19.97
N ASN A 181 5.84 -8.68 18.84
CA ASN A 181 6.03 -10.13 18.70
C ASN A 181 7.26 -10.67 19.46
N ALA A 182 8.20 -9.81 19.87
CA ALA A 182 9.38 -10.20 20.63
C ALA A 182 9.16 -10.24 22.16
N ARG A 183 7.93 -9.98 22.65
CA ARG A 183 7.58 -10.17 24.06
C ARG A 183 7.40 -11.68 24.35
N PRO A 184 8.24 -12.31 25.18
CA PRO A 184 8.20 -13.77 25.41
C PRO A 184 7.02 -14.28 26.26
N ASP A 185 6.21 -13.42 26.87
CA ASP A 185 5.31 -13.77 27.98
C ASP A 185 3.90 -14.27 27.60
N ALA A 186 3.69 -14.89 26.44
CA ALA A 186 2.31 -15.24 26.03
C ALA A 186 2.12 -16.58 25.31
N ILE A 187 2.95 -17.58 25.60
CA ILE A 187 2.63 -18.97 25.24
C ILE A 187 2.91 -19.83 26.47
N GLU A 188 1.98 -19.85 27.42
CA GLU A 188 1.94 -20.87 28.46
C GLU A 188 1.44 -22.17 27.83
N ASP A 189 2.32 -23.17 27.79
CA ASP A 189 2.01 -24.52 27.34
C ASP A 189 1.24 -25.27 28.44
N PHE A 190 -0.09 -25.32 28.29
CA PHE A 190 -0.99 -26.03 29.22
C PHE A 190 -1.13 -27.54 28.92
N THR A 191 -0.26 -28.13 28.09
CA THR A 191 -0.38 -29.55 27.69
C THR A 191 0.33 -30.55 28.62
N ALA A 192 0.79 -30.11 29.80
CA ALA A 192 1.18 -31.03 30.86
C ALA A 192 -0.08 -31.73 31.41
N LEU A 193 -0.39 -32.89 30.84
CA LEU A 193 -1.33 -33.84 31.45
C LEU A 193 -0.66 -34.32 32.75
N ASP A 194 -1.30 -34.06 33.88
CA ASP A 194 -0.91 -34.63 35.17
C ASP A 194 -0.99 -36.17 35.04
N GLU A 195 0.17 -36.80 34.82
CA GLU A 195 0.33 -38.23 34.97
C GLU A 195 0.44 -38.55 36.48
N ASP A 196 -0.50 -39.39 36.92
CA ASP A 196 -0.50 -40.22 38.13
C ASP A 196 -1.04 -39.61 39.44
N GLU A 197 -2.18 -40.15 39.90
CA GLU A 197 -2.28 -40.81 41.21
C GLU A 197 -3.58 -41.67 41.25
N ASP A 198 -3.45 -42.91 40.76
CA ASP A 198 -4.30 -44.03 41.19
C ASP A 198 -3.77 -44.53 42.55
N ASP A 199 -4.57 -44.40 43.61
CA ASP A 199 -4.52 -45.25 44.82
C ASP A 199 -5.92 -45.34 45.48
#